data_AF-A0A7V8W0F5-F1
#
_entry.id   AF-A0A7V8W0F5-F1
#
_cell.length_a   1.000
_cell.length_b   1.000
_cell.length_c   1.000
_cell.angle_alpha   90.00
_cell.angle_beta   90.00
_cell.angle_gamma   90.00
#
_symmetry.space_group_name_H-M   'P 1'
#
loop_
_entity.id
_entity.type
_entity.pdbx_description
1 polymer ?
#
loop_
_entity_poly.entity_id
_entity_poly.type
_entity_poly.pdbx_seq_one_letter_code
_entity_poly.pdbx_strand_id
1 'polypeptide(L)'
;INASRLLCLRAAWEKDNNIDYTMSAAQAKVFASETAMWAATEAVQIHGGYGFVKEYHVERMMRDAKITQIYEGTSEVQRIVISRGILK
;
A
#
# COMPACT_ATOMS: atom_id res chain seq x y z
N ILE A 1 5.45 1.79 -7.73
CA ILE A 1 6.22 0.64 -7.19
C ILE A 1 7.53 1.07 -6.53
N ASN A 2 8.46 1.75 -7.24
CA ASN A 2 9.77 2.11 -6.65
C ASN A 2 9.65 3.01 -5.40
N ALA A 3 8.80 4.04 -5.43
CA ALA A 3 8.55 4.88 -4.26
C ALA A 3 8.00 4.07 -3.07
N SER A 4 7.03 3.17 -3.31
CA SER A 4 6.45 2.30 -2.28
C SER A 4 7.51 1.39 -1.65
N ARG A 5 8.39 0.81 -2.49
CA ARG A 5 9.52 -0.02 -2.03
C ARG A 5 10.47 0.78 -1.15
N LEU A 6 10.86 1.98 -1.58
CA LEU A 6 11.78 2.83 -0.82
C LEU A 6 11.18 3.27 0.52
N LEU A 7 9.89 3.65 0.57
CA LEU A 7 9.21 3.99 1.82
C LEU A 7 9.17 2.81 2.79
N CYS A 8 8.84 1.61 2.30
CA CYS A 8 8.80 0.40 3.11
C CYS A 8 10.19 0.03 3.66
N LEU A 9 11.21 0.03 2.81
CA LEU A 9 12.59 -0.27 3.22
C LEU A 9 13.14 0.78 4.18
N ARG A 10 12.79 2.06 4.00
CA ARG A 10 13.17 3.12 4.93
C ARG A 10 12.56 2.90 6.32
N ALA A 11 11.26 2.62 6.40
CA ALA A 11 10.59 2.37 7.67
C ALA A 11 11.17 1.13 8.39
N ALA A 12 11.51 0.07 7.63
CA ALA A 12 12.20 -1.10 8.15
C ALA A 12 13.60 -0.76 8.67
N TRP A 13 14.39 0.00 7.91
CA TRP A 13 15.71 0.44 8.32
C TRP A 13 15.69 1.30 9.58
N GLU A 14 14.73 2.25 9.69
CA GLU A 14 14.56 3.08 10.89
C GLU A 14 14.25 2.19 12.11
N LYS A 15 13.35 1.22 11.97
CA LYS A 15 13.05 0.23 13.01
C LYS A 15 14.28 -0.57 13.43
N ASP A 16 15.05 -1.09 12.47
CA ASP A 16 16.23 -1.92 12.75
C ASP A 16 17.34 -1.12 13.46
N ASN A 17 17.35 0.21 13.31
CA ASN A 17 18.29 1.12 13.97
C ASN A 17 17.73 1.74 15.26
N ASN A 18 16.60 1.24 15.79
CA ASN A 18 15.91 1.79 16.97
C ASN A 18 15.54 3.28 16.85
N ILE A 19 15.29 3.75 15.63
CA ILE A 19 14.77 5.10 15.36
C ILE A 19 13.23 5.03 15.38
N ASP A 20 12.56 6.08 15.89
CA ASP A 20 11.09 6.15 15.82
C ASP A 20 10.64 6.10 14.36
N TYR A 21 9.89 5.04 14.04
CA TYR A 21 9.43 4.71 12.68
C TYR A 21 7.92 4.87 12.55
N THR A 22 7.23 5.43 13.56
CA THR A 22 5.76 5.54 13.56
C THR A 22 5.24 6.30 12.34
N MET A 23 5.88 7.42 12.00
CA MET A 23 5.52 8.23 10.83
C MET A 23 5.83 7.51 9.51
N SER A 24 7.04 6.98 9.37
CA SER A 24 7.50 6.36 8.12
C SER A 24 6.75 5.07 7.82
N ALA A 25 6.40 4.26 8.83
CA ALA A 25 5.57 3.08 8.65
C ALA A 25 4.15 3.44 8.20
N ALA A 26 3.54 4.47 8.79
CA ALA A 26 2.22 4.93 8.38
C ALA A 26 2.22 5.41 6.91
N GLN A 27 3.23 6.21 6.53
CA GLN A 27 3.45 6.68 5.16
C GLN A 27 3.67 5.51 4.19
N ALA A 28 4.52 4.55 4.56
CA ALA A 28 4.81 3.37 3.74
C ALA A 28 3.55 2.53 3.52
N LYS A 29 2.77 2.27 4.58
CA LYS A 29 1.57 1.44 4.49
C LYS A 29 0.51 2.06 3.58
N VAL A 30 0.18 3.34 3.80
CA VAL A 30 -0.85 4.00 2.98
C VAL A 30 -0.41 4.09 1.52
N PHE A 31 0.83 4.49 1.26
CA PHE A 31 1.33 4.66 -0.11
C PHE A 31 1.46 3.32 -0.84
N ALA A 32 1.97 2.28 -0.17
CA ALA A 32 2.15 0.96 -0.78
C ALA A 32 0.81 0.27 -1.08
N SER A 33 -0.16 0.33 -0.16
CA SER A 33 -1.50 -0.25 -0.38
C SER A 33 -2.24 0.42 -1.54
N GLU A 34 -2.19 1.76 -1.64
CA GLU A 34 -2.78 2.49 -2.76
C GLU A 34 -2.06 2.23 -4.08
N THR A 35 -0.73 2.13 -4.05
CA THR A 35 0.05 1.73 -5.24
C THR A 35 -0.33 0.33 -5.73
N ALA A 36 -0.50 -0.62 -4.81
CA ALA A 36 -0.88 -1.99 -5.14
C ALA A 36 -2.27 -2.04 -5.80
N MET A 37 -3.25 -1.32 -5.22
CA MET A 37 -4.60 -1.24 -5.75
C MET A 37 -4.60 -0.59 -7.16
N TRP A 38 -3.89 0.52 -7.33
CA TRP A 38 -3.77 1.18 -8.62
C TRP A 38 -3.15 0.25 -9.67
N ALA A 39 -1.99 -0.35 -9.36
CA ALA A 39 -1.28 -1.22 -10.30
C ALA A 39 -2.10 -2.45 -10.69
N ALA A 40 -2.79 -3.08 -9.73
CA ALA A 40 -3.62 -4.25 -10.02
C ALA A 40 -4.88 -3.88 -10.84
N THR A 41 -5.47 -2.71 -10.61
CA THR A 41 -6.61 -2.22 -11.39
C THR A 41 -6.20 -1.93 -12.84
N GLU A 42 -5.06 -1.24 -13.04
CA GLU A 42 -4.53 -0.99 -14.38
C GLU A 42 -4.16 -2.30 -15.10
N ALA A 43 -3.63 -3.28 -14.37
CA ALA A 43 -3.35 -4.59 -14.93
C ALA A 43 -4.62 -5.29 -15.42
N VAL A 44 -5.72 -5.25 -14.65
CA VAL A 44 -7.03 -5.77 -15.10
C VAL A 44 -7.48 -5.04 -16.37
N GLN A 45 -7.39 -3.71 -16.39
CA GLN A 45 -7.78 -2.89 -17.54
C GLN A 45 -7.01 -3.25 -18.82
N ILE A 46 -5.69 -3.46 -18.72
CA ILE A 46 -4.84 -3.86 -19.86
C ILE A 46 -5.25 -5.22 -20.43
N HIS A 47 -5.69 -6.15 -19.58
CA HIS A 47 -6.15 -7.49 -20.02
C HIS A 47 -7.58 -7.48 -20.60
N GLY A 48 -8.29 -6.34 -20.55
CA GLY A 48 -9.67 -6.23 -21.04
C GLY A 48 -10.61 -7.24 -20.37
N GLY A 49 -11.47 -7.89 -21.15
CA GLY A 49 -12.40 -8.91 -20.63
C GLY A 49 -11.70 -10.08 -19.95
N TYR A 50 -10.51 -10.47 -20.41
CA TYR A 50 -9.72 -11.52 -19.77
C TYR A 50 -9.22 -11.13 -18.38
N GLY A 51 -9.14 -9.82 -18.09
CA GLY A 51 -8.79 -9.33 -16.77
C GLY A 51 -9.85 -9.58 -15.69
N PHE A 52 -11.06 -9.99 -16.07
CA PHE A 52 -12.19 -10.26 -15.17
C PHE A 52 -12.53 -11.74 -15.01
N VAL A 53 -11.90 -12.63 -15.78
CA VAL A 53 -12.16 -14.08 -15.71
C VAL A 53 -11.12 -14.77 -14.83
N LYS A 54 -11.53 -15.81 -14.10
CA LYS A 54 -10.71 -16.45 -13.05
C LYS A 54 -9.54 -17.26 -13.59
N GLU A 55 -9.52 -17.53 -14.89
CA GLU A 55 -8.44 -18.18 -15.62
C GLU A 55 -7.16 -17.34 -15.61
N TYR A 56 -7.26 -16.02 -15.47
CA TYR A 56 -6.11 -15.11 -15.37
C TYR A 56 -5.95 -14.58 -13.94
N HIS A 57 -4.71 -14.56 -13.44
CA HIS A 57 -4.43 -14.19 -12.05
C HIS A 57 -4.71 -12.72 -11.70
N VAL A 58 -4.86 -11.84 -12.69
CA VAL A 58 -4.92 -10.40 -12.50
C VAL A 58 -6.17 -9.96 -11.73
N GLU A 59 -7.31 -10.64 -11.91
CA GLU A 59 -8.54 -10.41 -11.13
C GLU A 59 -8.31 -10.67 -9.64
N ARG A 60 -7.60 -11.77 -9.34
CA ARG A 60 -7.29 -12.15 -7.96
C ARG A 60 -6.35 -11.14 -7.32
N MET A 61 -5.33 -10.70 -8.05
CA MET A 61 -4.39 -9.68 -7.56
C MET A 61 -5.10 -8.36 -7.24
N MET A 62 -6.10 -7.96 -8.02
CA MET A 62 -6.92 -6.76 -7.73
C MET A 62 -7.72 -6.93 -6.42
N ARG A 63 -8.36 -8.09 -6.23
CA ARG A 63 -9.09 -8.39 -4.99
C ARG A 63 -8.16 -8.42 -3.77
N ASP A 64 -6.99 -9.05 -3.90
CA ASP A 64 -6.00 -9.15 -2.83
C ASP A 64 -5.37 -7.78 -2.52
N ALA A 65 -5.18 -6.91 -3.52
CA ALA A 65 -4.70 -5.56 -3.28
C ALA A 65 -5.66 -4.76 -2.41
N LYS A 66 -6.97 -4.99 -2.51
CA LYS A 66 -7.98 -4.21 -1.78
C LYS A 66 -7.89 -4.39 -0.27
N ILE A 67 -7.63 -5.61 0.21
CA ILE A 67 -7.55 -5.84 1.67
C ILE A 67 -6.44 -5.01 2.31
N THR A 68 -5.38 -4.70 1.54
CA THR A 68 -4.24 -3.93 2.04
C THR A 68 -4.59 -2.50 2.46
N GLN A 69 -5.69 -1.95 1.95
CA GLN A 69 -6.19 -0.63 2.35
C GLN A 69 -7.03 -0.66 3.64
N ILE A 70 -7.42 -1.85 4.12
CA ILE A 70 -8.42 -2.03 5.18
C ILE A 70 -7.80 -2.60 6.47
N TYR A 71 -7.08 -3.72 6.36
CA TYR A 71 -6.49 -4.37 7.52
C TYR A 71 -5.27 -3.61 8.07
N GLU A 72 -4.90 -3.90 9.33
CA GLU A 72 -3.77 -3.28 10.03
C GLU A 72 -3.82 -1.74 10.05
N GLY A 73 -5.05 -1.22 10.18
CA GLY A 73 -5.36 0.20 10.14
C GLY A 73 -5.67 0.67 8.72
N THR A 74 -6.88 1.20 8.51
CA THR A 74 -7.33 1.68 7.20
C THR A 74 -6.46 2.82 6.67
N SER A 75 -6.49 3.09 5.37
CA SER A 75 -5.78 4.23 4.77
C SER A 75 -6.11 5.56 5.48
N GLU A 76 -7.36 5.76 5.89
CA GLU A 76 -7.81 6.94 6.61
C GLU A 76 -7.18 7.02 8.01
N VAL A 77 -7.11 5.90 8.73
CA VAL A 77 -6.44 5.84 10.04
C VAL A 77 -4.95 6.17 9.91
N GLN A 78 -4.27 5.64 8.89
CA GLN A 78 -2.86 5.98 8.64
C GLN A 78 -2.67 7.47 8.35
N ARG A 79 -3.56 8.09 7.56
CA ARG A 79 -3.52 9.53 7.31
C ARG A 79 -3.75 10.36 8.58
N ILE A 80 -4.56 9.89 9.52
CA ILE A 80 -4.71 10.54 10.84
C ILE A 80 -3.40 10.46 11.64
N VAL A 81 -2.71 9.31 11.65
CA VAL A 81 -1.40 9.18 12.31
C VAL A 81 -0.38 10.15 11.71
N ILE A 82 -0.32 10.20 10.37
CA ILE A 82 0.57 11.12 9.64
C ILE A 82 0.24 12.57 9.99
N SER A 83 -1.03 12.96 9.92
CA SER A 83 -1.48 14.32 10.25
C SER A 83 -1.08 14.72 11.67
N ARG A 84 -1.29 13.84 12.66
CA ARG A 84 -0.92 14.10 14.06
C ARG A 84 0.58 14.24 14.27
N GLY A 85 1.40 13.51 13.53
CA GLY A 85 2.85 13.65 13.64
C GLY A 85 3.43 14.87 12.92
N ILE A 86 2.70 15.45 11.96
CA ILE A 86 3.08 16.72 11.31
C ILE A 86 2.67 17.93 12.16
N LEU A 87 1.51 17.86 12.82
CA LEU A 87 0.93 18.97 13.61
C LEU A 87 1.43 19.05 15.05
N LYS A 88 2.32 18.14 15.46
CA LYS A 88 3.02 18.21 16.75
C LYS A 88 4.18 19.20 16.68
#